data_AF-A0A498JL70-F1
#
_entry.id   AF-A0A498JL70-F1
#
_cell.length_a   1.000
_cell.length_b   1.000
_cell.length_c   1.000
_cell.angle_alpha   90.00
_cell.angle_beta   90.00
_cell.angle_gamma   90.00
#
_symmetry.space_group_name_H-M   'P 1'
#
loop_
_entity.id
_entity.type
_entity.pdbx_description
1 polymer ?
#
loop_
_entity_poly.entity_id
_entity_poly.type
_entity_poly.pdbx_seq_one_letter_code
_entity_poly.pdbx_strand_id
1 'polypeptide(L)'
;MEQSKHRRVILFPLPFPASHINPMLQLANILHTKGFSITIIHTNFNSHNFNPSAHPHFTFISIPDGLSESEAATNNILHLFSLLNVKCVEQFRECLASLLSADANSEEPIACLISDKHSIIYYLFLLLSRPRKLLYLAIGEKMEKLRRQFELESKQVLPKQQSEVSYSNIIKSNN
;
A
#
# COMPACT_ATOMS: atom_id res chain seq x y z
N MET A 1 -15.85 -16.98 -22.19
CA MET A 1 -15.30 -16.80 -20.83
C MET A 1 -14.67 -15.42 -20.80
N GLU A 2 -15.29 -14.44 -20.16
CA GLU A 2 -14.62 -13.16 -19.91
C GLU A 2 -13.48 -13.42 -18.93
N GLN A 3 -12.24 -13.26 -19.37
CA GLN A 3 -11.12 -13.13 -18.45
C GLN A 3 -11.39 -11.89 -17.60
N SER A 4 -11.62 -12.07 -16.30
CA SER A 4 -11.77 -10.94 -15.38
C SER A 4 -10.48 -10.12 -15.44
N LYS A 5 -10.54 -8.90 -15.99
CA LYS A 5 -9.40 -7.98 -16.04
C LYS A 5 -8.87 -7.76 -14.63
N HIS A 6 -7.65 -8.20 -14.36
CA HIS A 6 -6.99 -8.10 -13.06
C HIS A 6 -6.80 -6.60 -12.77
N ARG A 7 -7.41 -6.03 -11.74
CA ARG A 7 -7.32 -4.57 -11.53
C ARG A 7 -6.05 -4.19 -10.79
N ARG A 8 -5.46 -3.05 -11.13
CA ARG A 8 -4.26 -2.54 -10.45
C ARG A 8 -4.61 -1.53 -9.36
N VAL A 9 -3.97 -1.66 -8.21
CA VAL A 9 -4.04 -0.69 -7.10
C VAL A 9 -2.68 -0.05 -6.92
N ILE A 10 -2.68 1.29 -6.86
CA ILE A 10 -1.47 2.07 -6.54
C ILE A 10 -1.50 2.39 -5.05
N LEU A 11 -0.39 2.13 -4.36
CA LEU A 11 -0.17 2.54 -2.98
C LEU A 11 0.94 3.58 -2.92
N PHE A 12 0.73 4.65 -2.17
CA PHE A 12 1.75 5.65 -1.84
C PHE A 12 1.87 5.76 -0.32
N PRO A 13 2.68 4.91 0.33
CA PRO A 13 2.98 5.00 1.75
C PRO A 13 3.75 6.30 2.05
N LEU A 14 3.38 6.97 3.14
CA LEU A 14 4.16 8.10 3.63
C LEU A 14 5.56 7.64 4.09
N PRO A 15 6.57 8.51 3.97
CA PRO A 15 7.94 8.19 4.31
C PRO A 15 8.21 7.85 5.78
N PHE A 16 7.37 8.27 6.73
CA PHE A 16 7.75 8.20 8.15
C PHE A 16 6.57 8.10 9.13
N PRO A 17 6.74 7.42 10.28
CA PRO A 17 7.77 6.41 10.60
C PRO A 17 7.52 5.07 9.86
N ALA A 18 8.48 4.13 9.93
CA ALA A 18 8.34 2.76 9.42
C ALA A 18 7.06 2.02 9.90
N SER A 19 6.43 2.52 10.96
CA SER A 19 5.10 2.12 11.43
C SER A 19 3.98 2.29 10.40
N HIS A 20 4.14 3.11 9.34
CA HIS A 20 3.15 3.26 8.26
C HIS A 20 3.48 2.39 7.04
N ILE A 21 4.76 2.13 6.78
CA ILE A 21 5.21 1.31 5.65
C ILE A 21 4.77 -0.15 5.83
N ASN A 22 4.98 -0.72 7.01
CA ASN A 22 4.60 -2.11 7.28
C ASN A 22 3.08 -2.36 7.15
N PRO A 23 2.18 -1.52 7.70
CA PRO A 23 0.74 -1.66 7.46
C PRO A 23 0.32 -1.49 6.01
N MET A 24 0.98 -0.60 5.25
CA MET A 24 0.70 -0.45 3.81
C MET A 24 1.12 -1.69 3.02
N LEU A 25 2.24 -2.33 3.38
CA LEU A 25 2.66 -3.62 2.80
C LEU A 25 1.70 -4.76 3.19
N GLN A 26 1.19 -4.78 4.43
CA GLN A 26 0.17 -5.75 4.84
C GLN A 26 -1.13 -5.57 4.06
N LEU A 27 -1.58 -4.32 3.89
CA LEU A 27 -2.74 -3.99 3.06
C LEU A 27 -2.53 -4.43 1.60
N ALA A 28 -1.35 -4.13 1.04
CA ALA A 28 -0.97 -4.57 -0.29
C ALA A 28 -1.07 -6.10 -0.44
N ASN A 29 -0.61 -6.86 0.55
CA ASN A 29 -0.71 -8.32 0.55
C ASN A 29 -2.17 -8.78 0.57
N ILE A 30 -3.01 -8.20 1.44
CA ILE A 30 -4.44 -8.52 1.50
C ILE A 30 -5.10 -8.26 0.13
N LEU A 31 -4.87 -7.09 -0.46
CA LEU A 31 -5.42 -6.74 -1.77
C LEU A 31 -4.93 -7.70 -2.86
N HIS A 32 -3.65 -8.06 -2.84
CA HIS A 32 -3.11 -9.04 -3.78
C HIS A 32 -3.79 -10.40 -3.67
N THR A 33 -4.03 -10.91 -2.45
CA THR A 33 -4.79 -12.17 -2.26
C THR A 33 -6.24 -12.10 -2.77
N LYS A 34 -6.78 -10.90 -2.98
CA LYS A 34 -8.11 -10.67 -3.55
C LYS A 34 -8.10 -10.51 -5.07
N GLY A 35 -6.95 -10.68 -5.74
CA GLY A 35 -6.83 -10.59 -7.19
C GLY A 35 -6.66 -9.15 -7.70
N PHE A 36 -5.93 -8.32 -6.93
CA PHE A 36 -5.44 -7.03 -7.41
C PHE A 36 -3.93 -7.07 -7.67
N SER A 37 -3.50 -6.51 -8.79
CA SER A 37 -2.08 -6.26 -9.06
C SER A 37 -1.66 -5.01 -8.29
N ILE A 38 -0.49 -5.04 -7.65
CA ILE A 38 -0.08 -3.98 -6.73
C ILE A 38 1.11 -3.21 -7.27
N THR A 39 1.00 -1.89 -7.26
CA THR A 39 2.13 -0.97 -7.50
C THR A 39 2.33 -0.07 -6.30
N ILE A 40 3.54 -0.02 -5.77
CA ILE A 40 3.93 0.80 -4.62
C ILE A 40 4.87 1.89 -5.13
N ILE A 41 4.39 3.13 -5.10
CA ILE A 41 5.23 4.31 -5.36
C ILE A 41 5.82 4.74 -4.03
N HIS A 42 7.13 4.95 -3.97
CA HIS A 42 7.82 5.44 -2.77
C HIS A 42 8.92 6.41 -3.13
N THR A 43 9.36 7.22 -2.18
CA THR A 43 10.51 8.11 -2.40
C THR A 43 11.85 7.39 -2.24
N ASN A 44 12.91 7.92 -2.83
CA ASN A 44 14.28 7.41 -2.66
C ASN A 44 14.70 7.36 -1.18
N PHE A 45 14.29 8.35 -0.40
CA PHE A 45 14.47 8.40 1.04
C PHE A 45 14.04 7.11 1.78
N ASN A 46 12.95 6.46 1.36
CA ASN A 46 12.43 5.24 2.00
C ASN A 46 12.86 3.94 1.32
N SER A 47 13.70 4.01 0.28
CA SER A 47 14.06 2.85 -0.53
C SER A 47 14.53 1.66 0.32
N HIS A 48 15.31 1.94 1.37
CA HIS A 48 15.82 0.97 2.34
C HIS A 48 14.73 0.24 3.14
N ASN A 49 13.52 0.81 3.28
CA ASN A 49 12.41 0.20 3.99
C ASN A 49 11.63 -0.80 3.13
N PHE A 50 11.86 -0.81 1.82
CA PHE A 50 11.26 -1.77 0.92
C PHE A 50 12.26 -2.87 0.59
N ASN A 51 11.83 -4.11 0.74
CA ASN A 51 12.57 -5.28 0.29
C ASN A 51 11.78 -5.93 -0.87
N PRO A 52 12.13 -5.62 -2.13
CA PRO A 52 11.48 -6.20 -3.29
C PRO A 52 11.61 -7.73 -3.33
N SER A 53 12.71 -8.30 -2.83
CA SER A 53 12.91 -9.75 -2.77
C SER A 53 11.94 -10.43 -1.81
N ALA A 54 11.50 -9.74 -0.76
CA ALA A 54 10.47 -10.24 0.16
C ALA A 54 9.04 -10.11 -0.41
N HIS A 55 8.85 -9.28 -1.43
CA HIS A 55 7.55 -9.01 -2.05
C HIS A 55 7.66 -9.02 -3.59
N PRO A 56 8.08 -10.14 -4.21
CA PRO A 56 8.35 -10.20 -5.65
C PRO A 56 7.09 -10.02 -6.52
N HIS A 57 5.91 -10.19 -5.91
CA HIS A 57 4.60 -10.01 -6.54
C HIS A 57 4.13 -8.55 -6.56
N PHE A 58 4.90 -7.60 -6.01
CA PHE A 58 4.61 -6.18 -6.08
C PHE A 58 5.56 -5.47 -7.04
N THR A 59 5.04 -4.46 -7.75
CA THR A 59 5.87 -3.52 -8.50
C THR A 59 6.24 -2.35 -7.59
N PHE A 60 7.53 -2.08 -7.42
CA PHE A 60 8.02 -0.91 -6.69
C PHE A 60 8.51 0.17 -7.66
N ILE A 61 8.10 1.41 -7.44
CA ILE A 61 8.53 2.57 -8.22
C ILE A 61 9.11 3.60 -7.25
N SER A 62 10.42 3.84 -7.36
CA SER A 62 11.12 4.87 -6.59
C SER A 62 11.06 6.20 -7.33
N ILE A 63 10.64 7.26 -6.64
CA ILE A 63 10.65 8.64 -7.14
C ILE A 63 11.67 9.49 -6.38
N PRO A 64 12.28 10.50 -7.02
CA PRO A 64 13.12 11.46 -6.32
C PRO A 64 12.32 12.22 -5.23
N ASP A 65 12.92 12.41 -4.07
CA ASP A 65 12.34 13.17 -2.96
C ASP A 65 12.67 14.67 -2.99
N GLY A 66 13.69 15.08 -3.74
CA GLY A 66 14.12 16.47 -3.85
C GLY A 66 14.83 17.01 -2.60
N LEU A 67 15.21 16.15 -1.66
CA LEU A 67 15.95 16.55 -0.46
C LEU A 67 17.42 16.83 -0.78
N SER A 68 17.98 17.85 -0.16
CA SER A 68 19.44 17.97 -0.05
C SER A 68 19.97 17.00 1.01
N GLU A 69 21.29 16.74 1.00
CA GLU A 69 21.94 15.93 2.03
C GLU A 69 21.71 16.47 3.45
N SER A 70 21.74 17.79 3.62
CA SER A 70 21.51 18.44 4.92
C SER A 70 20.06 18.31 5.40
N GLU A 71 19.09 18.36 4.49
CA GLU A 71 17.69 18.15 4.80
C GLU A 71 17.41 16.70 5.17
N ALA A 72 17.98 15.74 4.42
CA ALA A 72 17.83 14.30 4.68
C ALA A 72 18.47 13.88 6.02
N ALA A 73 19.52 14.59 6.46
CA ALA A 73 20.22 14.32 7.72
C ALA A 73 19.57 14.98 8.95
N THR A 74 18.45 15.70 8.81
CA THR A 74 17.83 16.41 9.94
C THR A 74 17.19 15.44 10.95
N ASN A 75 17.43 15.69 12.25
CA ASN A 75 16.76 14.96 13.33
C ASN A 75 15.34 15.46 13.62
N ASN A 76 14.92 16.57 12.98
CA ASN A 76 13.56 17.08 13.13
C ASN A 76 12.61 16.36 12.16
N ILE A 77 11.99 15.29 12.66
CA ILE A 77 11.11 14.41 11.88
C ILE A 77 9.93 15.17 11.28
N LEU A 78 9.34 16.13 12.01
CA LEU A 78 8.21 16.92 11.50
C LEU A 78 8.62 17.84 10.35
N HIS A 79 9.80 18.44 10.46
CA HIS A 79 10.35 19.29 9.40
C HIS A 79 10.70 18.47 8.15
N LEU A 80 11.37 17.33 8.33
CA LEU A 80 11.68 16.39 7.25
C LEU A 80 10.41 15.89 6.55
N PHE A 81 9.39 15.54 7.34
CA PHE A 81 8.08 15.15 6.83
C PHE A 81 7.44 16.25 5.98
N SER A 82 7.47 17.49 6.45
CA SER A 82 6.95 18.63 5.70
C SER A 82 7.70 18.84 4.39
N LEU A 83 9.04 18.74 4.40
CA LEU A 83 9.87 18.87 3.21
C LEU A 83 9.57 17.78 2.18
N LEU A 84 9.53 16.52 2.62
CA LEU A 84 9.22 15.39 1.75
C LEU A 84 7.85 15.57 1.09
N ASN A 85 6.83 15.93 1.89
CA ASN A 85 5.49 16.17 1.36
C ASN A 85 5.44 17.27 0.33
N VAL A 86 6.19 18.35 0.49
CA VAL A 86 6.16 19.47 -0.48
C VAL A 86 7.00 19.13 -1.71
N LYS A 87 8.20 18.59 -1.51
CA LYS A 87 9.20 18.46 -2.56
C LYS A 87 8.96 17.30 -3.51
N CYS A 88 8.31 16.21 -3.07
CA CYS A 88 8.07 15.05 -3.92
C CYS A 88 6.76 15.12 -4.73
N VAL A 89 5.96 16.19 -4.58
CA VAL A 89 4.64 16.31 -5.21
C VAL A 89 4.74 16.26 -6.72
N GLU A 90 5.69 16.99 -7.31
CA GLU A 90 5.77 17.06 -8.78
C GLU A 90 6.20 15.72 -9.36
N GLN A 91 7.21 15.09 -8.76
CA GLN A 91 7.69 13.77 -9.18
C GLN A 91 6.61 12.70 -9.00
N PHE A 92 5.81 12.79 -7.93
CA PHE A 92 4.65 11.92 -7.76
C PHE A 92 3.60 12.15 -8.86
N ARG A 93 3.29 13.41 -9.18
CA ARG A 93 2.32 13.75 -10.24
C ARG A 93 2.77 13.26 -11.60
N GLU A 94 4.04 13.45 -11.95
CA GLU A 94 4.62 12.96 -13.21
C GLU A 94 4.58 11.42 -13.28
N CYS A 95 4.96 10.75 -12.19
CA CYS A 95 4.89 9.29 -12.10
C CYS A 95 3.46 8.78 -12.27
N LEU A 96 2.50 9.35 -11.55
CA LEU A 96 1.09 8.96 -11.65
C LEU A 96 0.51 9.25 -13.04
N ALA A 97 0.85 10.39 -13.65
CA ALA A 97 0.43 10.72 -15.00
C ALA A 97 0.95 9.69 -16.01
N SER A 98 2.23 9.31 -15.90
CA SER A 98 2.84 8.27 -16.73
C SER A 98 2.11 6.92 -16.58
N LEU A 99 1.81 6.51 -15.34
CA LEU A 99 1.06 5.29 -15.07
C LEU A 99 -0.35 5.32 -15.68
N LEU A 100 -1.07 6.42 -15.51
CA LEU A 100 -2.42 6.60 -16.06
C LEU A 100 -2.42 6.66 -17.60
N SER A 101 -1.39 7.23 -18.21
CA SER A 101 -1.22 7.22 -19.66
C SER A 101 -0.96 5.82 -20.21
N ALA A 102 -0.16 5.02 -19.51
CA ALA A 102 0.07 3.61 -19.86
C ALA A 102 -1.18 2.73 -19.63
N ASP A 103 -2.06 3.14 -18.71
CA ASP A 103 -3.25 2.39 -18.32
C ASP A 103 -4.32 2.27 -19.40
N ALA A 104 -4.37 3.22 -20.34
CA ALA A 104 -5.42 3.31 -21.35
C ALA A 104 -5.60 2.03 -22.19
N ASN A 105 -4.53 1.23 -22.35
CA ASN A 105 -4.53 -0.04 -23.06
C ASN A 105 -4.07 -1.23 -22.19
N SER A 106 -4.04 -1.07 -20.87
CA SER A 106 -3.57 -2.11 -19.95
C SER A 106 -4.59 -3.24 -19.82
N GLU A 107 -4.10 -4.48 -19.79
CA GLU A 107 -4.89 -5.65 -19.36
C GLU A 107 -5.25 -5.55 -17.87
N GLU A 108 -4.50 -4.74 -17.13
CA GLU A 108 -4.69 -4.44 -15.72
C GLU A 108 -5.00 -2.96 -15.45
N PRO A 109 -6.25 -2.52 -15.63
CA PRO A 109 -6.60 -1.11 -15.46
C PRO A 109 -6.44 -0.66 -14.00
N ILE A 110 -5.93 0.55 -13.80
CA ILE A 110 -5.78 1.19 -12.48
C ILE A 110 -7.18 1.48 -11.93
N ALA A 111 -7.49 0.89 -10.78
CA ALA A 111 -8.77 1.04 -10.11
C ALA A 111 -8.76 2.14 -9.04
N CYS A 112 -7.66 2.25 -8.28
CA CYS A 112 -7.57 3.21 -7.17
C CYS A 112 -6.13 3.55 -6.81
N LEU A 113 -5.99 4.72 -6.18
CA LEU A 113 -4.80 5.16 -5.48
C LEU A 113 -5.11 5.20 -3.99
N ILE A 114 -4.32 4.50 -3.19
CA ILE A 114 -4.41 4.49 -1.74
C ILE A 114 -3.19 5.21 -1.20
N SER A 115 -3.40 6.16 -0.31
CA SER A 115 -2.30 6.89 0.32
C SER A 115 -2.63 7.22 1.76
N ASP A 116 -1.60 7.56 2.52
CA ASP A 116 -1.80 7.97 3.90
C ASP A 116 -2.43 9.37 3.96
N LYS A 117 -3.38 9.54 4.89
CA LYS A 117 -4.18 10.77 5.06
C LYS A 117 -3.33 12.02 5.35
N HIS A 118 -2.14 11.85 5.89
CA HIS A 118 -1.26 12.96 6.24
C HIS A 118 -0.42 13.43 5.04
N SER A 119 -0.50 12.74 3.90
CA SER A 119 0.21 13.13 2.69
C SER A 119 -0.43 14.36 2.06
N ILE A 120 0.34 15.39 1.69
CA ILE A 120 -0.25 16.56 1.02
C ILE A 120 -0.81 16.20 -0.37
N ILE A 121 -0.31 15.11 -0.96
CA ILE A 121 -0.87 14.48 -2.17
C ILE A 121 -2.34 14.13 -1.95
N TYR A 122 -2.75 13.82 -0.71
CA TYR A 122 -4.15 13.59 -0.36
C TYR A 122 -5.04 14.79 -0.64
N TYR A 123 -4.61 15.93 -0.13
CA TYR A 123 -5.35 17.16 -0.30
C TYR A 123 -5.30 17.65 -1.74
N LEU A 124 -4.15 17.52 -2.40
CA LEU A 124 -4.01 17.91 -3.81
C LEU A 124 -4.88 17.05 -4.74
N PHE A 125 -4.93 15.73 -4.51
CA PHE A 125 -5.76 14.83 -5.30
C PHE A 125 -7.26 15.13 -5.13
N LEU A 126 -7.72 15.38 -3.90
CA LEU A 126 -9.11 15.80 -3.65
C LEU A 126 -9.47 17.11 -4.36
N LEU A 127 -8.56 18.08 -4.38
CA LEU A 127 -8.78 19.38 -5.01
C LEU A 127 -8.76 19.32 -6.55
N LEU A 128 -7.99 18.39 -7.13
CA LEU A 128 -7.81 18.27 -8.58
C LEU A 128 -8.74 17.24 -9.24
N SER A 129 -9.52 16.48 -8.46
CA SER A 129 -10.39 15.43 -8.98
C SER A 129 -11.62 15.97 -9.71
N ARG A 130 -11.48 16.15 -11.03
CA ARG A 130 -12.56 16.07 -12.05
C ARG A 130 -13.04 14.59 -12.17
N PRO A 131 -14.21 14.29 -12.78
CA PRO A 131 -14.87 13.00 -12.61
C PRO A 131 -14.17 11.91 -13.42
N ARG A 132 -13.14 11.29 -12.85
CA ARG A 132 -12.60 10.01 -13.28
C ARG A 132 -12.45 9.11 -12.05
N LYS A 133 -12.78 7.83 -12.26
CA LYS A 133 -13.08 6.78 -11.27
C LYS A 133 -11.90 6.35 -10.40
N LEU A 134 -10.98 7.23 -10.02
CA LEU A 134 -9.92 6.87 -9.08
C LEU A 134 -10.47 7.04 -7.66
N LEU A 135 -10.83 5.92 -7.02
CA LEU A 135 -11.20 5.93 -5.61
C LEU A 135 -9.94 6.26 -4.82
N TYR A 136 -10.03 7.29 -3.99
CA TYR A 136 -8.91 7.75 -3.19
C TYR A 136 -9.19 7.55 -1.71
N LEU A 137 -8.42 6.65 -1.08
CA LEU A 137 -8.61 6.29 0.32
C LEU A 137 -7.47 6.86 1.15
N ALA A 138 -7.79 7.82 2.01
CA ALA A 138 -6.94 8.23 3.13
C ALA A 138 -6.95 7.12 4.17
N ILE A 139 -5.78 6.64 4.56
CA ILE A 139 -5.65 5.80 5.73
C ILE A 139 -4.74 6.48 6.74
N GLY A 140 -5.15 6.55 8.01
CA GLY A 140 -4.35 7.12 9.11
C GLY A 140 -4.32 6.19 10.31
N GLU A 141 -3.92 6.70 11.49
CA GLU A 141 -3.70 5.99 12.79
C GLU A 141 -4.68 4.85 13.16
N LYS A 142 -5.84 4.79 12.52
CA LYS A 142 -6.84 3.74 12.59
C LYS A 142 -6.45 2.41 11.90
N MET A 143 -5.22 2.27 11.38
CA MET A 143 -4.74 1.05 10.69
C MET A 143 -4.90 -0.22 11.54
N GLU A 144 -4.69 -0.18 12.86
CA GLU A 144 -4.90 -1.35 13.72
C GLU A 144 -6.38 -1.78 13.75
N LYS A 145 -7.31 -0.82 13.67
CA LYS A 145 -8.76 -1.09 13.68
C LYS A 145 -9.27 -1.57 12.33
N LEU A 146 -8.75 -1.02 11.23
CA LEU A 146 -9.02 -1.52 9.88
C LEU A 146 -8.40 -2.90 9.65
N ARG A 147 -7.17 -3.16 10.14
CA ARG A 147 -6.56 -4.49 10.14
C ARG A 147 -7.44 -5.51 10.84
N ARG A 148 -7.90 -5.20 12.07
CA ARG A 148 -8.82 -6.06 12.82
C ARG A 148 -10.15 -6.24 12.09
N GLN A 149 -10.69 -5.20 11.48
CA GLN A 149 -11.95 -5.29 10.74
C GLN A 149 -11.80 -6.16 9.48
N PHE A 150 -10.75 -5.98 8.69
CA PHE A 150 -10.46 -6.84 7.52
C PHE A 150 -10.08 -8.27 7.93
N GLU A 151 -9.37 -8.48 9.04
CA GLU A 151 -9.12 -9.82 9.62
C GLU A 151 -10.42 -10.50 10.09
N LEU A 152 -11.36 -9.74 10.67
CA LEU A 152 -12.67 -10.24 11.08
C LEU A 152 -13.55 -10.57 9.86
N GLU A 153 -13.56 -9.71 8.85
CA GLU A 153 -14.33 -9.90 7.62
C GLU A 153 -13.74 -11.05 6.77
N SER A 154 -12.42 -11.22 6.72
CA SER A 154 -11.78 -12.37 6.05
C SER A 154 -12.05 -13.70 6.76
N LYS A 155 -12.18 -13.70 8.09
CA LYS A 155 -12.62 -14.88 8.88
C LYS A 155 -14.11 -15.20 8.72
N GLN A 156 -14.95 -14.22 8.36
CA GLN A 156 -16.38 -14.43 8.10
C GLN A 156 -16.68 -14.82 6.64
N VAL A 157 -15.77 -14.57 5.70
CA VAL A 157 -15.93 -14.87 4.27
C VAL A 157 -15.40 -16.26 3.88
N LEU A 158 -14.55 -16.88 4.71
CA LEU A 158 -14.12 -18.26 4.50
C LEU A 158 -15.15 -19.23 5.12
N PRO A 159 -15.76 -20.16 4.36
CA PRO A 159 -16.51 -21.24 4.98
C PRO A 159 -15.55 -22.00 5.90
N LYS A 160 -15.99 -22.25 7.15
CA LYS A 160 -15.29 -23.17 8.05
C LYS A 160 -15.09 -24.48 7.28
N GLN A 161 -13.86 -24.80 6.90
CA GLN A 161 -13.54 -26.19 6.64
C GLN A 161 -13.68 -26.90 7.99
N GLN A 162 -14.80 -27.60 8.16
CA GLN A 162 -14.91 -28.68 9.12
C GLN A 162 -13.82 -29.70 8.77
N SER A 163 -12.76 -29.70 9.58
CA SER A 163 -12.17 -30.96 9.99
C SER A 163 -11.93 -30.86 11.49
N GLU A 164 -12.89 -31.38 12.25
CA GLU A 164 -12.58 -31.92 13.56
C GLU A 164 -11.55 -33.02 13.33
N VAL A 165 -10.29 -32.76 13.68
CA VAL A 165 -9.40 -33.83 14.09
C VAL A 165 -9.37 -33.78 15.61
N SER A 166 -10.22 -34.62 16.18
CA SER A 166 -10.20 -34.98 17.60
C SER A 166 -8.82 -35.53 17.95
N TYR A 167 -8.04 -34.77 18.73
CA TYR A 167 -6.95 -35.32 19.52
C TYR A 167 -7.48 -35.65 20.91
N SER A 168 -8.28 -36.72 20.98
CA SER A 168 -8.40 -37.51 22.20
C SER A 168 -7.71 -38.85 21.96
N ASN A 169 -6.85 -39.22 22.92
CA ASN A 169 -6.21 -40.53 23.11
C ASN A 169 -4.88 -40.80 22.38
N ILE A 170 -3.76 -40.26 22.89
CA ILE A 170 -2.53 -41.06 23.14
C ILE A 170 -1.78 -40.48 24.36
N ILE A 171 -2.24 -40.82 25.56
CA ILE A 171 -1.34 -41.00 26.72
C ILE A 171 -1.69 -42.35 27.33
N LYS A 172 -1.13 -43.41 26.74
CA LYS A 172 -0.80 -44.65 27.42
C LYS A 172 0.54 -45.15 26.90
N SER A 173 1.36 -45.58 27.85
CA SER A 173 2.59 -46.38 27.77
C SER A 173 3.92 -45.62 27.95
N ASN A 174 4.56 -45.98 29.06
CA ASN A 174 6.01 -46.09 29.35
C ASN A 174 6.70 -44.76 29.70
N ASN A 175 7.29 -44.55 30.88
CA ASN A 175 7.76 -45.43 31.96
C ASN A 175 7.63 -44.71 33.30
#